data_AF-A0A368G823-F1
#
_entry.id   AF-A0A368G823-F1
#
_cell.length_a   1.000
_cell.length_b   1.000
_cell.length_c   1.000
_cell.angle_alpha   90.00
_cell.angle_beta   90.00
_cell.angle_gamma   90.00
#
_symmetry.space_group_name_H-M   'P 1'
#
loop_
_entity.id
_entity.type
_entity.pdbx_description
1 polymer ?
#
loop_
_entity_poly.entity_id
_entity_poly.type
_entity_poly.pdbx_seq_one_letter_code
_entity_poly.pdbx_strand_id
1 'polypeptide(L)'
;MERTPPGRLTRMGVAEASLLAMLLHLITLVNSQLVLNSELPAIPSRSSLSGVDLSKFGANDEQKLFRYLLNDYDKAVRPVFNATKTVKVYIGLTLTHIFNIDERNQVLALNVWVEQSWHDERIRWNPQEFGNLSKLTLATRYLWTPDIVLYNKSASQLILVSSSGA
;
A
#
# COMPACT_ATOMS: atom_id res chain seq x y z
N MET A 1 -48.72 24.32 -23.57
CA MET A 1 -47.85 24.30 -24.77
C MET A 1 -46.68 25.22 -24.48
N GLU A 2 -45.56 24.59 -24.18
CA GLU A 2 -44.26 25.11 -23.78
C GLU A 2 -43.52 25.73 -24.97
N ARG A 3 -42.86 26.88 -24.79
CA ARG A 3 -41.61 27.27 -25.49
C ARG A 3 -40.80 28.26 -24.64
N THR A 4 -39.80 27.76 -23.94
CA THR A 4 -38.69 28.54 -23.37
C THR A 4 -37.55 28.67 -24.40
N PRO A 5 -36.97 29.87 -24.63
CA PRO A 5 -35.73 30.04 -25.39
C PRO A 5 -34.48 30.12 -24.46
N PRO A 6 -33.26 29.95 -25.02
CA PRO A 6 -32.15 29.29 -24.34
C PRO A 6 -31.29 30.20 -23.46
N GLY A 7 -30.57 29.54 -22.54
CA GLY A 7 -29.68 30.12 -21.54
C GLY A 7 -28.62 31.05 -22.12
N ARG A 8 -28.61 32.28 -21.58
CA ARG A 8 -27.56 33.26 -21.80
C ARG A 8 -26.43 32.97 -20.82
N LEU A 9 -25.33 32.37 -21.31
CA LEU A 9 -24.07 32.29 -20.58
C LEU A 9 -23.63 33.72 -20.21
N THR A 10 -23.68 34.03 -18.92
CA THR A 10 -23.14 35.26 -18.35
C THR A 10 -21.64 35.29 -18.62
N ARG A 11 -21.25 36.14 -19.57
CA ARG A 11 -19.85 36.46 -19.86
C ARG A 11 -19.25 37.07 -18.59
N MET A 12 -18.48 36.27 -17.86
CA MET A 12 -17.77 36.67 -16.64
C MET A 12 -16.96 37.93 -16.94
N GLY A 13 -17.15 38.98 -16.14
CA GLY A 13 -16.52 40.28 -16.37
C GLY A 13 -15.01 40.18 -16.16
N VAL A 14 -14.24 40.90 -16.98
CA VAL A 14 -12.76 40.93 -16.92
C VAL A 14 -12.24 41.26 -15.52
N ALA A 15 -13.03 41.98 -14.71
CA ALA A 15 -12.71 42.28 -13.31
C ALA A 15 -12.74 41.06 -12.37
N GLU A 16 -13.68 40.12 -12.56
CA GLU A 16 -13.77 38.91 -11.73
C GLU A 16 -12.62 37.93 -12.00
N ALA A 17 -12.16 37.88 -13.26
CA ALA A 17 -10.98 37.10 -13.64
C ALA A 17 -9.69 37.64 -13.01
N SER A 18 -9.54 38.96 -12.88
CA SER A 18 -8.39 39.59 -12.21
C SER A 18 -8.39 39.34 -10.70
N LEU A 19 -9.56 39.31 -10.06
CA LEU A 19 -9.67 39.06 -8.61
C LEU A 19 -9.29 37.62 -8.26
N LEU A 20 -9.70 36.66 -9.09
CA LEU A 20 -9.28 35.25 -8.96
C LEU A 20 -7.79 35.05 -9.23
N ALA A 21 -7.21 35.76 -10.20
CA ALA A 21 -5.77 35.70 -10.47
C ALA A 21 -4.93 36.25 -9.31
N MET A 22 -5.40 37.32 -8.65
CA MET A 22 -4.77 37.86 -7.44
C MET A 22 -4.89 36.90 -6.25
N LEU A 23 -6.04 36.24 -6.08
CA LEU A 23 -6.23 35.22 -5.04
C LEU A 23 -5.34 34.00 -5.26
N LEU A 24 -5.19 33.53 -6.50
CA LEU A 24 -4.25 32.45 -6.82
C LEU A 24 -2.80 32.85 -6.52
N HIS A 25 -2.40 34.08 -6.87
CA HIS A 25 -1.06 34.59 -6.57
C HIS A 25 -0.83 34.73 -5.06
N LEU A 26 -1.83 35.14 -4.29
CA LEU A 26 -1.74 35.23 -2.83
C LEU A 26 -1.56 33.84 -2.19
N ILE A 27 -2.31 32.83 -2.68
CA ILE A 27 -2.20 31.44 -2.19
C ILE A 27 -0.83 30.85 -2.51
N THR A 28 -0.28 31.10 -3.71
CA THR A 28 1.09 30.67 -4.04
C THR A 28 2.14 31.42 -3.22
N LEU A 29 1.93 32.70 -2.91
CA LEU A 29 2.86 33.51 -2.14
C LEU A 29 2.88 33.08 -0.66
N VAL A 30 1.72 32.78 -0.06
CA VAL A 30 1.61 32.25 1.31
C VAL A 30 2.25 30.85 1.41
N ASN A 31 2.06 29.98 0.42
CA ASN A 31 2.72 28.66 0.38
C ASN A 31 4.25 28.77 0.24
N SER A 32 4.77 29.83 -0.41
CA SER A 32 6.21 30.03 -0.55
C SER A 32 6.91 30.44 0.77
N GLN A 33 6.19 31.08 1.70
CA GLN A 33 6.72 31.52 2.99
C GLN A 33 6.59 30.45 4.10
N LEU A 34 5.74 29.44 3.91
CA LEU A 34 5.57 28.32 4.85
C LEU A 34 6.63 27.20 4.69
N VAL A 35 7.52 27.30 3.71
CA VAL A 35 8.60 26.31 3.47
C VAL A 35 9.94 26.74 4.08
N LEU A 36 10.04 27.92 4.69
CA LEU A 36 11.23 28.30 5.45
C LEU A 36 11.03 27.98 6.93
N ASN A 37 11.80 26.98 7.39
CA ASN A 37 12.08 26.61 8.79
C ASN A 37 11.28 25.41 9.35
N SER A 38 11.52 24.23 8.77
CA SER A 38 11.66 23.02 9.58
C SER A 38 12.57 22.03 8.86
N GLU A 39 13.88 22.20 8.98
CA GLU A 39 14.80 21.11 8.68
C GLU A 39 14.52 19.98 9.67
N LEU A 40 13.98 18.86 9.15
CA LEU A 40 13.91 17.62 9.90
C LEU A 40 15.34 17.20 10.28
N PRO A 41 15.56 16.69 11.51
CA PRO A 41 16.88 16.21 11.89
C PRO A 41 17.35 15.13 10.90
N ALA A 42 18.64 15.17 10.55
CA ALA A 42 19.24 14.22 9.63
C ALA A 42 19.01 12.79 10.12
N ILE A 43 18.43 11.95 9.24
CA ILE A 43 18.20 10.53 9.53
C ILE A 43 19.57 9.86 9.63
N PRO A 44 19.94 9.28 10.78
CA PRO A 44 21.20 8.57 10.90
C PRO A 44 21.23 7.36 9.96
N SER A 45 22.39 7.14 9.33
CA SER A 45 22.65 6.04 8.42
C SER A 45 22.24 4.70 9.03
N ARG A 46 21.30 4.00 8.37
CA ARG A 46 20.66 2.76 8.85
C ARG A 46 21.62 1.60 9.14
N SER A 47 22.86 1.67 8.65
CA SER A 47 23.88 0.62 8.75
C SER A 47 24.66 0.60 10.08
N SER A 48 24.58 1.63 10.93
CA SER A 48 25.40 1.71 12.16
C SER A 48 24.62 1.72 13.47
N LEU A 49 23.30 1.50 13.45
CA LEU A 49 22.47 1.58 14.66
C LEU A 49 22.48 0.24 15.41
N SER A 50 23.30 0.17 16.46
CA SER A 50 23.22 -0.91 17.45
C SER A 50 21.86 -0.88 18.18
N GLY A 51 21.36 -2.05 18.60
CA GLY A 51 20.06 -2.18 19.27
C GLY A 51 19.89 -1.32 20.53
N VAL A 52 21.00 -0.89 21.14
CA VAL A 52 21.04 -0.07 22.35
C VAL A 52 20.67 1.40 22.07
N ASP A 53 20.99 1.95 20.88
CA ASP A 53 20.78 3.37 20.55
C ASP A 53 19.34 3.72 20.14
N LEU A 54 18.52 2.73 19.82
CA LEU A 54 17.13 2.94 19.39
C LEU A 54 16.19 3.25 20.56
N SER A 55 16.59 2.85 21.78
CA SER A 55 15.89 3.22 23.00
C SER A 55 15.97 4.74 23.26
N LYS A 56 17.06 5.40 22.83
CA LYS A 56 17.24 6.86 22.91
C LYS A 56 16.42 7.65 21.90
N PHE A 57 16.02 7.04 20.78
CA PHE A 57 15.18 7.67 19.74
C PHE A 57 13.71 7.25 19.80
N GLY A 58 13.30 6.50 20.83
CA GLY A 58 11.90 6.09 21.00
C GLY A 58 11.43 5.07 19.96
N ALA A 59 12.23 4.05 19.64
CA ALA A 59 11.75 2.97 18.78
C ALA A 59 10.54 2.26 19.42
N ASN A 60 9.39 2.34 18.73
CA ASN A 60 8.15 1.67 19.11
C ASN A 60 8.37 0.15 19.21
N ASP A 61 7.61 -0.54 20.06
CA ASP A 61 7.73 -1.98 20.26
C ASP A 61 7.48 -2.77 18.97
N GLU A 62 6.64 -2.25 18.07
CA GLU A 62 6.47 -2.80 16.71
C GLU A 62 7.76 -2.77 15.89
N GLN A 63 8.55 -1.69 16.01
CA GLN A 63 9.82 -1.58 15.30
C GLN A 63 10.88 -2.52 15.87
N LYS A 64 10.85 -2.76 17.19
CA LYS A 64 11.71 -3.75 17.83
C LYS A 64 11.34 -5.16 17.36
N LEU A 65 10.05 -5.49 17.38
CA LEU A 65 9.53 -6.78 16.92
C LEU A 65 9.83 -7.01 15.44
N PHE A 66 9.64 -6.00 14.59
CA PHE A 66 9.99 -6.05 13.17
C PHE A 66 11.46 -6.41 12.95
N ARG A 67 12.38 -5.76 13.66
CA ARG A 67 13.81 -6.05 13.54
C ARG A 67 14.15 -7.43 14.06
N TYR A 68 13.53 -7.85 15.16
CA TYR A 68 13.70 -9.18 15.73
C TYR A 68 13.29 -10.29 14.74
N LEU A 69 12.09 -10.17 14.15
CA LEU A 69 11.55 -11.16 13.23
C LEU A 69 12.29 -11.21 11.89
N LEU A 70 12.75 -10.06 11.38
CA LEU A 70 13.45 -10.00 10.10
C LEU A 70 14.96 -10.18 10.22
N ASN A 71 15.50 -10.29 11.42
CA ASN A 71 16.90 -10.63 11.60
C ASN A 71 17.12 -12.06 11.09
N ASP A 72 17.98 -12.22 10.09
CA ASP A 72 18.26 -13.50 9.42
C ASP A 72 17.06 -14.18 8.74
N TYR A 73 15.98 -13.43 8.48
CA TYR A 73 14.84 -13.95 7.72
C TYR A 73 15.14 -13.96 6.22
N ASP A 74 15.30 -15.15 5.65
CA ASP A 74 15.45 -15.32 4.21
C ASP A 74 14.09 -15.51 3.52
N LYS A 75 13.63 -14.44 2.84
CA LYS A 75 12.39 -14.43 2.07
C LYS A 75 12.43 -15.26 0.78
N ALA A 76 13.62 -15.63 0.29
CA ALA A 76 13.75 -16.42 -0.94
C ALA A 76 13.43 -17.91 -0.68
N VAL A 77 13.41 -18.32 0.59
CA VAL A 77 13.22 -19.71 0.99
C VAL A 77 11.85 -19.89 1.63
N ARG A 78 11.17 -20.98 1.28
CA ARG A 78 9.87 -21.33 1.83
C ARG A 78 9.92 -21.41 3.37
N PRO A 79 8.97 -20.81 4.09
CA PRO A 79 9.03 -20.63 5.54
C PRO A 79 8.57 -21.86 6.33
N VAL A 80 9.28 -22.96 6.14
CA VAL A 80 9.12 -24.19 6.92
C VAL A 80 10.44 -24.54 7.60
N PHE A 81 10.37 -25.12 8.79
CA PHE A 81 11.55 -25.67 9.45
C PHE A 81 11.99 -26.99 8.82
N ASN A 82 11.02 -27.84 8.47
CA ASN A 82 11.27 -29.11 7.82
C ASN A 82 10.90 -29.03 6.33
N ALA A 83 11.86 -29.29 5.45
CA ALA A 83 11.67 -29.26 4.01
C ALA A 83 10.60 -30.25 3.51
N THR A 84 10.27 -31.29 4.27
CA THR A 84 9.22 -32.25 3.90
C THR A 84 7.80 -31.71 4.12
N LYS A 85 7.62 -30.69 4.98
CA LYS A 85 6.31 -30.10 5.25
C LYS A 85 5.86 -29.19 4.12
N THR A 86 4.56 -29.05 3.91
CA THR A 86 3.95 -28.17 2.92
C THR A 86 3.44 -26.88 3.56
N VAL A 87 3.56 -25.75 2.85
CA VAL A 87 2.86 -24.51 3.21
C VAL A 87 1.46 -24.56 2.61
N LYS A 88 0.43 -24.44 3.45
CA LYS A 88 -0.96 -24.33 2.99
C LYS A 88 -1.26 -22.87 2.70
N VAL A 89 -1.68 -22.59 1.48
CA VAL A 89 -2.09 -21.26 1.04
C VAL A 89 -3.59 -21.28 0.80
N TYR A 90 -4.30 -20.40 1.51
CA TYR A 90 -5.73 -20.17 1.34
C TYR A 90 -5.91 -18.95 0.45
N ILE A 91 -6.74 -19.09 -0.59
CA ILE A 91 -7.01 -18.03 -1.56
C ILE A 91 -8.50 -17.74 -1.52
N GLY A 92 -8.85 -16.48 -1.28
CA GLY A 92 -10.18 -15.93 -1.44
C GLY A 92 -10.24 -15.12 -2.73
N LEU A 93 -11.29 -15.33 -3.52
CA LEU A 93 -11.55 -14.55 -4.72
C LEU A 93 -12.91 -13.89 -4.60
N THR A 94 -12.93 -12.57 -4.64
CA THR A 94 -14.16 -11.77 -4.63
C THR A 94 -14.28 -11.05 -5.96
N LEU A 95 -15.22 -11.47 -6.79
CA LEU A 95 -15.56 -10.75 -8.03
C LEU A 95 -16.21 -9.42 -7.65
N THR A 96 -15.62 -8.32 -8.11
CA THR A 96 -16.14 -6.98 -7.84
C THR A 96 -16.95 -6.47 -9.03
N HIS A 97 -16.43 -6.59 -10.25
CA HIS A 97 -17.11 -6.14 -11.46
C HIS A 97 -16.78 -7.05 -12.65
N ILE A 98 -17.75 -7.21 -13.54
CA ILE A 98 -17.55 -7.72 -14.91
C ILE A 98 -17.52 -6.50 -15.82
N PHE A 99 -16.39 -6.25 -16.48
CA PHE A 99 -16.22 -5.10 -17.36
C PHE A 99 -16.76 -5.35 -18.75
N ASN A 100 -16.46 -6.52 -19.32
CA ASN A 100 -16.88 -6.87 -20.68
C ASN A 100 -16.83 -8.38 -20.90
N ILE A 101 -17.70 -8.87 -21.77
CA ILE A 101 -17.73 -10.26 -22.25
C ILE A 101 -17.66 -10.20 -23.78
N ASP A 102 -16.57 -10.70 -24.34
CA ASP A 102 -16.43 -10.90 -25.78
C ASP A 102 -16.63 -12.37 -26.10
N GLU A 103 -17.87 -12.72 -26.46
CA GLU A 103 -18.25 -14.11 -26.77
C GLU A 103 -17.58 -14.64 -28.03
N ARG A 104 -17.28 -13.77 -29.00
CA ARG A 104 -16.63 -14.19 -30.27
C ARG A 104 -15.18 -14.57 -30.04
N ASN A 105 -14.48 -13.80 -29.19
CA ASN A 105 -13.08 -14.04 -28.87
C ASN A 105 -12.89 -14.86 -27.58
N GLN A 106 -13.99 -15.26 -26.91
CA GLN A 106 -14.01 -15.95 -25.62
C GLN A 106 -13.19 -15.25 -24.53
N VAL A 107 -13.24 -13.91 -24.50
CA VAL A 107 -12.52 -13.09 -23.52
C VAL A 107 -13.48 -12.52 -22.49
N LEU A 108 -13.19 -12.74 -21.21
CA LEU A 108 -13.89 -12.12 -20.09
C LEU A 108 -12.97 -11.11 -19.40
N ALA A 109 -13.37 -9.85 -19.38
CA ALA A 109 -12.69 -8.80 -18.64
C ALA A 109 -13.36 -8.59 -17.29
N LEU A 110 -12.63 -8.83 -16.20
CA LEU A 110 -13.14 -8.85 -14.84
C LEU A 110 -12.21 -8.12 -13.85
N ASN A 111 -12.79 -7.52 -12.82
CA ASN A 111 -12.08 -7.03 -11.65
C ASN A 111 -12.31 -7.99 -10.49
N VAL A 112 -11.23 -8.64 -10.02
CA VAL A 112 -11.29 -9.56 -8.89
C VAL A 112 -10.36 -9.09 -7.80
N TRP A 113 -10.89 -9.06 -6.59
CA TRP A 113 -10.11 -8.90 -5.37
C TRP A 113 -9.59 -10.27 -4.95
N VAL A 114 -8.27 -10.37 -4.80
CA VAL A 114 -7.57 -11.61 -4.43
C VAL A 114 -7.06 -11.45 -3.01
N GLU A 115 -7.54 -12.31 -2.12
CA GLU A 115 -7.05 -12.43 -0.74
C GLU A 115 -6.24 -13.70 -0.61
N GLN A 116 -5.11 -13.62 0.11
CA GLN A 116 -4.23 -14.75 0.32
C GLN A 116 -3.86 -14.83 1.79
N SER A 117 -3.92 -16.03 2.36
CA SER A 117 -3.51 -16.30 3.73
C SER A 117 -2.66 -17.56 3.78
N TRP A 118 -1.54 -17.49 4.49
CA TRP A 118 -0.62 -18.60 4.71
C TRP A 118 -0.05 -18.51 6.12
N HIS A 119 0.47 -19.63 6.64
CA HIS A 119 1.17 -19.67 7.91
C HIS A 119 2.68 -19.77 7.68
N ASP A 120 3.43 -18.81 8.22
CA ASP A 120 4.89 -18.83 8.27
C ASP A 120 5.35 -19.43 9.61
N GLU A 121 6.08 -20.56 9.58
CA GLU A 121 6.53 -21.21 10.82
C GLU A 121 7.65 -20.42 11.54
N ARG A 122 8.37 -19.54 10.83
CA ARG A 122 9.54 -18.78 11.32
C ARG A 122 9.14 -17.46 11.98
N ILE A 123 7.98 -16.92 11.63
CA ILE A 123 7.45 -15.69 12.22
C ILE A 123 6.70 -16.04 13.51
N ARG A 124 7.43 -16.08 14.62
CA ARG A 124 6.87 -16.34 15.95
C ARG A 124 7.55 -15.45 16.98
N TRP A 125 6.78 -14.92 17.91
CA TRP A 125 7.29 -14.13 19.03
C TRP A 125 6.41 -14.32 20.26
N ASN A 126 6.95 -13.93 21.41
CA ASN A 126 6.19 -13.85 22.66
C ASN A 126 5.63 -12.43 22.81
N PRO A 127 4.29 -12.22 22.81
CA PRO A 127 3.70 -10.88 22.92
C PRO A 127 4.19 -10.10 24.15
N GLN A 128 4.46 -10.77 25.26
CA GLN A 128 4.88 -10.14 26.53
C GLN A 128 6.22 -9.39 26.41
N GLU A 129 7.10 -9.82 25.50
CA GLU A 129 8.42 -9.21 25.28
C GLU A 129 8.35 -7.94 24.40
N PHE A 130 7.25 -7.74 23.70
CA PHE A 130 7.05 -6.66 22.73
C PHE A 130 5.78 -5.88 23.01
N GLY A 131 5.51 -5.53 24.27
CA GLY A 131 4.40 -4.65 24.63
C GLY A 131 3.00 -5.25 24.41
N ASN A 132 2.86 -6.58 24.53
CA ASN A 132 1.62 -7.33 24.28
C ASN A 132 1.10 -7.24 22.84
N LEU A 133 2.00 -7.00 21.87
CA LEU A 133 1.66 -7.02 20.45
C LEU A 133 1.27 -8.44 20.03
N SER A 134 0.04 -8.59 19.54
CA SER A 134 -0.49 -9.84 18.99
C SER A 134 -0.54 -9.87 17.47
N LYS A 135 -0.38 -8.70 16.83
CA LYS A 135 -0.41 -8.53 15.38
C LYS A 135 0.64 -7.52 14.97
N LEU A 136 1.24 -7.72 13.80
CA LEU A 136 2.21 -6.82 13.20
C LEU A 136 1.91 -6.68 11.71
N THR A 137 1.70 -5.45 11.25
CA THR A 137 1.40 -5.17 9.84
C THR A 137 2.69 -4.85 9.09
N LEU A 138 3.07 -5.70 8.13
CA LEU A 138 4.30 -5.54 7.35
C LEU A 138 4.01 -5.41 5.86
N ALA A 139 4.90 -4.70 5.16
CA ALA A 139 4.87 -4.70 3.70
C ALA A 139 5.33 -6.06 3.17
N THR A 140 4.58 -6.59 2.20
CA THR A 140 4.80 -7.93 1.64
C THR A 140 6.22 -8.18 1.13
N ARG A 141 6.90 -7.14 0.65
CA ARG A 141 8.28 -7.21 0.14
C ARG A 141 9.33 -7.78 1.11
N TYR A 142 9.01 -7.80 2.41
CA TYR A 142 9.89 -8.31 3.47
C TYR A 142 9.68 -9.79 3.79
N LEU A 143 8.56 -10.36 3.36
CA LEU A 143 8.16 -11.73 3.70
C LEU A 143 8.25 -12.63 2.48
N TRP A 144 8.37 -13.93 2.72
CA TRP A 144 8.14 -14.91 1.66
C TRP A 144 6.67 -14.84 1.22
N THR A 145 6.44 -14.88 -0.09
CA THR A 145 5.12 -14.95 -0.70
C THR A 145 5.02 -16.14 -1.63
N PRO A 146 3.89 -16.85 -1.65
CA PRO A 146 3.66 -17.87 -2.66
C PRO A 146 3.61 -17.24 -4.06
N ASP A 147 4.23 -17.89 -5.03
CA ASP A 147 4.11 -17.52 -6.44
C ASP A 147 2.80 -18.10 -6.99
N ILE A 148 1.85 -17.22 -7.31
CA ILE A 148 0.52 -17.59 -7.81
C ILE A 148 0.32 -16.89 -9.16
N VAL A 149 0.19 -17.69 -10.20
CA VAL A 149 0.00 -17.22 -11.57
C VAL A 149 -1.37 -17.63 -12.11
N LEU A 150 -2.01 -16.70 -12.82
CA LEU A 150 -3.22 -16.98 -13.57
C LEU A 150 -2.82 -17.55 -14.94
N TYR A 151 -3.01 -18.86 -15.13
CA TYR A 151 -2.67 -19.55 -16.37
C TYR A 151 -3.48 -19.06 -17.57
N ASN A 152 -4.76 -18.74 -17.37
CA ASN A 152 -5.65 -18.30 -18.44
C ASN A 152 -5.73 -16.76 -18.52
N LYS A 153 -4.58 -16.11 -18.62
CA LYS A 153 -4.47 -14.66 -18.76
C LYS A 153 -4.49 -14.27 -20.24
N SER A 154 -5.42 -13.40 -20.66
CA SER A 154 -5.29 -12.69 -21.94
C SER A 154 -4.32 -11.51 -21.80
N ALA A 155 -3.63 -11.14 -22.89
CA ALA A 155 -2.45 -10.25 -22.88
C ALA A 155 -2.64 -8.87 -22.20
N SER A 156 -3.88 -8.45 -21.95
CA SER A 156 -4.24 -7.14 -21.41
C SER A 156 -5.00 -7.26 -20.08
N GLN A 157 -4.36 -7.77 -19.02
CA GLN A 157 -4.95 -7.77 -17.67
C GLN A 157 -3.94 -7.30 -16.61
N LEU A 158 -4.29 -6.22 -15.90
CA LEU A 158 -3.66 -5.81 -14.65
C LEU A 158 -4.40 -6.55 -13.51
N ILE A 159 -3.73 -7.49 -12.85
CA ILE A 159 -4.25 -8.11 -11.63
C ILE A 159 -3.70 -7.30 -10.46
N LEU A 160 -4.58 -6.64 -9.71
CA LEU A 160 -4.22 -6.05 -8.42
C LEU A 160 -4.35 -7.14 -7.35
N VAL A 161 -3.22 -7.71 -6.93
CA VAL A 161 -3.17 -8.67 -5.83
C VAL A 161 -2.94 -7.92 -4.53
N SER A 162 -3.89 -7.95 -3.61
CA SER A 162 -3.70 -7.50 -2.23
C SER A 162 -3.35 -8.71 -1.35
N SER A 163 -2.06 -8.92 -1.11
CA SER A 163 -1.63 -9.87 -0.08
C SER A 163 -1.79 -9.23 1.30
N SER A 164 -2.64 -9.76 2.17
CA SER A 164 -2.54 -9.49 3.61
C SER A 164 -1.95 -10.74 4.29
N GLY A 165 -0.67 -10.64 4.68
CA GLY A 165 -0.05 -11.60 5.58
C GLY A 165 -0.35 -11.20 7.01
N ALA A 166 -0.82 -12.14 7.83
CA ALA A 166 -0.99 -11.99 9.28
C ALA A 166 -0.18 -13.08 9.99
#